data_AF-A0AAJ1R4F3-F1
#
_entry.id   AF-A0AAJ1R4F3-F1
#
_cell.length_a   1.000
_cell.length_b   1.000
_cell.length_c   1.000
_cell.angle_alpha   90.00
_cell.angle_beta   90.00
_cell.angle_gamma   90.00
#
_symmetry.space_group_name_H-M   'P 1'
#
loop_
_entity.id
_entity.type
_entity.pdbx_description
1 polymer ?
#
loop_
_entity_poly.entity_id
_entity_poly.type
_entity_poly.pdbx_seq_one_letter_code
_entity_poly.pdbx_strand_id
1 'polypeptide(L)'
;MRPILLKFCLILLVLIMNFYNSQTVTFKGVVKDSLGTNGIAISVNDTVRKFRDRAFKDSIFKEKHWDKYDELIHNQNLFTYPDSIGNYTITAKLTDTLYFYKRKYTTQKYKIEDIVKNKIKVNLKRSPCIPNKECNQDKPSKLYIFIGKKINVSSVDTSKYCGEMMDSEYKAEYKIEQEFEDHYPEKEIIFTAYDHNSKYEYMFQHYENVLIFIGEYCGDLIQLKYQFFPVYKTKNGRWASPVDTYMEPYYKSDQFTPVNILFDKSVTFDVLKTTKNPSDEQIEQLKKFKFPEKYFKIENGKAIPIMGRYAEDLVKLWKEISEKNK
;
A
#
# COMPACT_ATOMS: atom_id res chain seq x y z
N MET A 1 60.12 41.57 -13.93
CA MET A 1 58.83 42.19 -13.52
C MET A 1 57.61 41.74 -14.34
N ARG A 2 57.66 41.66 -15.68
CA ARG A 2 56.54 41.18 -16.53
C ARG A 2 55.90 39.81 -16.17
N PRO A 3 56.65 38.74 -15.81
CA PRO A 3 56.04 37.43 -15.55
C PRO A 3 55.29 37.34 -14.21
N ILE A 4 55.63 38.20 -13.24
CA ILE A 4 54.97 38.24 -11.93
C ILE A 4 53.63 38.98 -12.05
N LEU A 5 53.60 40.08 -12.81
CA LEU A 5 52.36 40.83 -13.08
C LEU A 5 51.35 39.96 -13.85
N LEU A 6 51.80 39.19 -14.84
CA LEU A 6 50.94 38.28 -15.62
C LEU A 6 50.35 37.15 -14.74
N LYS A 7 51.16 36.57 -13.84
CA LYS A 7 50.70 35.58 -12.86
C LYS A 7 49.69 36.17 -11.88
N PHE A 8 49.91 37.38 -11.39
CA PHE A 8 48.95 38.08 -10.53
C PHE A 8 47.63 38.37 -11.26
N CYS A 9 47.67 38.83 -12.51
CA CYS A 9 46.47 39.02 -13.32
C CYS A 9 45.71 37.71 -13.57
N LEU A 10 46.40 36.61 -13.86
CA LEU A 10 45.78 35.29 -14.03
C LEU A 10 45.13 34.79 -12.72
N ILE A 11 45.81 34.94 -11.59
CA ILE A 11 45.25 34.58 -10.27
C ILE A 11 44.03 35.44 -9.94
N LEU A 12 44.09 36.75 -10.22
CA LEU A 12 42.96 37.66 -10.00
C LEU A 12 41.78 37.32 -10.92
N LEU A 13 42.03 36.98 -12.18
CA LEU A 13 40.99 36.59 -13.13
C LEU A 13 40.32 35.27 -12.72
N VAL A 14 41.10 34.29 -12.25
CA VAL A 14 40.60 33.04 -11.69
C VAL A 14 39.80 33.29 -10.41
N LEU A 15 40.26 34.18 -9.52
CA LEU A 15 39.52 34.57 -8.31
C LEU A 15 38.19 35.24 -8.68
N ILE A 16 38.19 36.21 -9.61
CA ILE A 16 36.99 36.90 -10.07
C ILE A 16 35.99 35.90 -10.68
N MET A 17 36.43 34.98 -11.55
CA MET A 17 35.55 33.94 -12.10
C MET A 17 34.98 33.02 -11.01
N ASN A 18 35.75 32.69 -9.97
CA ASN A 18 35.26 31.90 -8.84
C ASN A 18 34.23 32.65 -7.97
N PHE A 19 34.39 33.97 -7.79
CA PHE A 19 33.43 34.80 -7.05
C PHE A 19 32.09 34.91 -7.79
N TYR A 20 32.09 35.07 -9.12
CA TYR A 20 30.85 35.07 -9.91
C TYR A 20 30.12 33.72 -9.87
N ASN A 21 30.86 32.60 -9.87
CA ASN A 21 30.28 31.26 -9.82
C ASN A 21 29.72 30.85 -8.44
N SER A 22 30.01 31.62 -7.39
CA SER A 22 29.51 31.35 -6.02
C SER A 22 28.33 32.22 -5.61
N GLN A 23 27.97 33.24 -6.40
CA GLN A 23 26.84 34.10 -6.08
C GLN A 23 25.52 33.33 -6.21
N THR A 24 24.72 33.40 -5.14
CA THR A 24 23.34 32.94 -5.14
C THR A 24 22.44 34.10 -5.52
N VAL A 25 21.31 33.77 -6.14
CA VAL A 25 20.35 34.74 -6.65
C VAL A 25 18.95 34.20 -6.38
N THR A 26 18.03 35.10 -6.07
CA THR A 26 16.62 34.75 -5.84
C THR A 26 15.86 34.82 -7.15
N PHE A 27 15.24 33.71 -7.54
CA PHE A 27 14.48 33.57 -8.77
C PHE A 27 13.01 33.44 -8.46
N LYS A 28 12.18 34.05 -9.31
CA LYS A 28 10.74 33.86 -9.32
C LYS A 28 10.36 33.21 -10.64
N GLY A 29 9.54 32.18 -10.58
CA GLY A 29 9.07 31.47 -11.78
C GLY A 29 7.65 30.98 -11.62
N VAL A 30 7.14 30.38 -12.69
CA VAL A 30 5.81 29.77 -12.72
C VAL A 30 5.94 28.32 -13.16
N VAL A 31 5.35 27.43 -12.37
CA VAL A 31 5.21 26.02 -12.71
C VAL A 31 3.75 25.61 -12.58
N LYS A 32 3.26 24.87 -13.57
CA LYS A 32 1.95 24.21 -13.54
C LYS A 32 2.13 22.77 -13.97
N ASP A 33 1.12 21.95 -13.70
CA ASP A 33 1.02 20.64 -14.33
C ASP A 33 -0.07 20.63 -15.40
N SER A 34 -0.05 19.59 -16.24
CA SER A 34 -0.97 19.43 -17.36
C SER A 34 -2.46 19.36 -16.96
N LEU A 35 -2.78 19.16 -15.68
CA LEU A 35 -4.14 19.06 -15.15
C LEU A 35 -4.53 20.27 -14.28
N GLY A 36 -3.64 21.25 -14.10
CA GLY A 36 -3.86 22.40 -13.24
C GLY A 36 -3.92 22.10 -11.74
N THR A 37 -3.30 21.01 -11.27
CA THR A 37 -3.36 20.58 -9.87
C THR A 37 -2.11 20.99 -9.05
N ASN A 38 -2.25 21.08 -7.72
CA ASN A 38 -1.17 21.48 -6.81
C ASN A 38 -0.23 20.31 -6.45
N GLY A 39 0.81 20.57 -5.64
CA GLY A 39 1.71 19.52 -5.11
C GLY A 39 2.92 19.21 -6.00
N ILE A 40 3.35 20.18 -6.81
CA ILE A 40 4.63 20.12 -7.51
C ILE A 40 5.72 20.52 -6.52
N ALA A 41 6.74 19.68 -6.38
CA ALA A 41 7.90 19.94 -5.55
C ALA A 41 9.06 20.41 -6.43
N ILE A 42 9.85 21.36 -5.91
CA ILE A 42 11.01 21.92 -6.61
C ILE A 42 12.24 21.75 -5.73
N SER A 43 13.30 21.12 -6.27
CA SER A 43 14.56 20.94 -5.54
C SER A 43 15.78 21.38 -6.34
N VAL A 44 16.79 21.88 -5.63
CA VAL A 44 18.08 22.27 -6.20
C VAL A 44 19.01 21.05 -6.27
N ASN A 45 19.61 20.82 -7.44
CA ASN A 45 20.61 19.77 -7.71
C ASN A 45 20.19 18.35 -7.34
N ASP A 46 18.88 18.10 -7.23
CA ASP A 46 18.29 16.79 -6.92
C ASP A 46 18.61 16.26 -5.51
N THR A 47 19.18 17.09 -4.64
CA THR A 47 19.72 16.69 -3.32
C THR A 47 18.66 16.04 -2.44
N VAL A 48 17.50 16.70 -2.31
CA VAL A 48 16.37 16.24 -1.48
C VAL A 48 15.79 14.93 -1.99
N ARG A 49 15.61 14.80 -3.32
CA ARG A 49 15.03 13.60 -3.93
C ARG A 49 15.96 12.40 -3.78
N LYS A 50 17.26 12.55 -4.04
CA LYS A 50 18.24 11.48 -3.87
C LYS A 50 18.33 10.99 -2.43
N PHE A 51 18.25 11.91 -1.46
CA PHE A 51 18.17 11.55 -0.05
C PHE A 51 16.94 10.67 0.21
N ARG A 52 15.76 11.17 -0.20
CA ARG A 52 14.48 10.49 -0.02
C ARG A 52 14.48 9.09 -0.65
N ASP A 53 14.89 9.00 -1.90
CA ASP A 53 14.88 7.75 -2.66
C ASP A 53 15.86 6.72 -2.05
N ARG A 54 16.97 7.16 -1.45
CA ARG A 54 17.84 6.30 -0.65
C ARG A 54 17.17 5.83 0.63
N ALA A 55 16.54 6.74 1.38
CA ALA A 55 15.83 6.41 2.62
C ALA A 55 14.68 5.42 2.39
N PHE A 56 14.00 5.45 1.25
CA PHE A 56 12.97 4.45 0.94
C PHE A 56 13.53 3.09 0.53
N LYS A 57 14.78 3.01 0.05
CA LYS A 57 15.43 1.75 -0.33
C LYS A 57 16.20 1.11 0.82
N ASP A 58 16.63 1.89 1.80
CA ASP A 58 17.48 1.47 2.90
C ASP A 58 16.84 1.91 4.22
N SER A 59 16.18 0.96 4.89
CA SER A 59 15.48 1.19 6.15
C SER A 59 16.41 1.59 7.29
N ILE A 60 17.65 1.11 7.30
CA ILE A 60 18.67 1.46 8.30
C ILE A 60 19.12 2.90 8.10
N PHE A 61 19.38 3.30 6.84
CA PHE A 61 19.68 4.68 6.51
C PHE A 61 18.55 5.61 6.90
N LYS A 62 17.30 5.23 6.62
CA LYS A 62 16.11 6.00 7.01
C LYS A 62 16.08 6.21 8.52
N GLU A 63 16.12 5.14 9.30
CA GLU A 63 16.05 5.20 10.77
C GLU A 63 17.12 6.13 11.36
N LYS A 64 18.35 6.08 10.83
CA LYS A 64 19.48 6.86 11.36
C LYS A 64 19.51 8.32 10.91
N HIS A 65 18.88 8.65 9.78
CA HIS A 65 19.09 9.94 9.12
C HIS A 65 17.81 10.70 8.79
N TRP A 66 16.64 10.21 9.14
CA TRP A 66 15.37 10.85 8.78
C TRP A 66 15.28 12.31 9.23
N ASP A 67 15.77 12.66 10.41
CA ASP A 67 15.78 14.05 10.89
C ASP A 67 16.49 15.02 9.93
N LYS A 68 17.52 14.55 9.21
CA LYS A 68 18.22 15.35 8.19
C LYS A 68 17.37 15.58 6.95
N TYR A 69 16.44 14.69 6.64
CA TYR A 69 15.48 14.91 5.56
C TYR A 69 14.60 16.11 5.87
N ASP A 70 14.12 16.19 7.11
CA ASP A 70 13.28 17.30 7.56
C ASP A 70 14.04 18.63 7.49
N GLU A 71 15.31 18.67 7.91
CA GLU A 71 16.17 19.85 7.72
C GLU A 71 16.29 20.26 6.24
N LEU A 72 16.45 19.29 5.33
CA LEU A 72 16.61 19.54 3.90
C LEU A 72 15.34 20.10 3.25
N ILE A 73 14.15 19.61 3.61
CA ILE A 73 12.88 20.10 3.04
C ILE A 73 12.46 21.47 3.60
N HIS A 74 12.92 21.84 4.79
CA HIS A 74 12.66 23.18 5.35
C HIS A 74 13.69 24.23 4.88
N ASN A 75 14.77 23.81 4.22
CA ASN A 75 15.77 24.71 3.67
C ASN A 75 15.29 25.33 2.34
N GLN A 76 14.88 26.60 2.40
CA GLN A 76 14.37 27.37 1.25
C GLN A 76 15.41 27.58 0.12
N ASN A 77 16.69 27.34 0.39
CA ASN A 77 17.75 27.38 -0.63
C ASN A 77 17.91 26.05 -1.38
N LEU A 78 17.26 24.98 -0.91
CA LEU A 78 17.34 23.64 -1.51
C LEU A 78 15.99 23.12 -1.98
N PHE A 79 14.90 23.63 -1.40
CA PHE A 79 13.56 23.10 -1.60
C PHE A 79 12.49 24.17 -1.51
N THR A 80 11.47 24.08 -2.36
CA THR A 80 10.29 24.96 -2.29
C THR A 80 9.07 24.31 -2.94
N TYR A 81 7.89 24.83 -2.61
CA TYR A 81 6.62 24.52 -3.26
C TYR A 81 6.07 25.79 -3.93
N PRO A 82 5.45 25.68 -5.11
CA PRO A 82 4.71 26.78 -5.69
C PRO A 82 3.44 27.08 -4.87
N ASP A 83 2.97 28.32 -4.96
CA ASP A 83 1.68 28.74 -4.45
C ASP A 83 0.51 28.11 -5.25
N SER A 84 -0.72 28.43 -4.86
CA SER A 84 -1.95 27.88 -5.47
C SER A 84 -2.16 28.25 -6.94
N ILE A 85 -1.45 29.26 -7.46
CA ILE A 85 -1.51 29.68 -8.87
C ILE A 85 -0.25 29.30 -9.65
N GLY A 86 0.69 28.62 -8.99
CA GLY A 86 1.89 28.04 -9.59
C GLY A 86 3.15 28.89 -9.46
N ASN A 87 3.14 30.02 -8.76
CA ASN A 87 4.35 30.84 -8.59
C ASN A 87 5.26 30.22 -7.53
N TYR A 88 6.56 30.20 -7.80
CA TYR A 88 7.56 29.77 -6.83
C TYR A 88 8.67 30.81 -6.70
N THR A 89 9.31 30.82 -5.54
CA THR A 89 10.53 31.60 -5.28
C THR A 89 11.60 30.68 -4.71
N ILE A 90 12.83 30.78 -5.22
CA ILE A 90 13.97 29.98 -4.73
C ILE A 90 15.28 30.76 -4.85
N THR A 91 16.17 30.59 -3.87
CA THR A 91 17.50 31.21 -3.87
C THR A 91 18.58 30.15 -4.08
N ALA A 92 19.30 30.24 -5.19
CA ALA A 92 20.29 29.23 -5.61
C ALA A 92 21.35 29.84 -6.56
N LYS A 93 22.39 29.09 -6.93
CA LYS A 93 23.43 29.57 -7.86
C LYS A 93 22.96 29.47 -9.31
N LEU A 94 23.41 30.35 -10.19
CA LEU A 94 23.08 30.28 -11.63
C LEU A 94 23.50 28.95 -12.29
N THR A 95 24.55 28.34 -11.76
CA THR A 95 25.09 27.05 -12.21
C THR A 95 24.29 25.85 -11.71
N ASP A 96 23.38 26.03 -10.76
CA ASP A 96 22.56 24.95 -10.23
C ASP A 96 21.45 24.55 -11.22
N THR A 97 20.91 23.35 -11.00
CA THR A 97 19.77 22.81 -11.75
C THR A 97 18.55 22.69 -10.84
N LEU A 98 17.41 23.23 -11.28
CA LEU A 98 16.13 23.00 -10.63
C LEU A 98 15.47 21.74 -11.19
N TYR A 99 14.98 20.90 -10.29
CA TYR A 99 14.20 19.71 -10.59
C TYR A 99 12.75 19.95 -10.18
N PHE A 100 11.84 19.81 -11.14
CA PHE A 100 10.40 19.95 -10.95
C PHE A 100 9.79 18.55 -11.00
N TYR A 101 9.16 18.13 -9.92
CA TYR A 101 8.64 16.77 -9.83
C TYR A 101 7.34 16.70 -9.05
N LYS A 102 6.56 15.68 -9.40
CA LYS A 102 5.29 15.33 -8.78
C LYS A 102 5.03 13.84 -9.01
N ARG A 103 4.34 13.18 -8.08
CA ARG A 103 3.96 11.76 -8.23
C ARG A 103 3.18 11.57 -9.54
N LYS A 104 3.52 10.55 -10.34
CA LYS A 104 2.95 10.26 -11.69
C LYS A 104 3.21 11.29 -12.78
N TYR A 105 4.15 12.21 -12.57
CA TYR A 105 4.59 13.16 -13.59
C TYR A 105 6.04 12.90 -13.98
N THR A 106 6.37 13.19 -15.24
CA THR A 106 7.75 13.11 -15.72
C THR A 106 8.52 14.27 -15.12
N THR A 107 9.59 13.97 -14.36
CA THR A 107 10.45 15.00 -13.79
C THR A 107 11.08 15.83 -14.90
N GLN A 108 10.92 17.14 -14.83
CA GLN A 108 11.63 18.08 -15.70
C GLN A 108 12.75 18.76 -14.94
N LYS A 109 13.83 19.09 -15.63
CA LYS A 109 14.97 19.76 -15.04
C LYS A 109 15.48 20.86 -15.97
N TYR A 110 15.87 21.97 -15.38
CA TYR A 110 16.38 23.12 -16.11
C TYR A 110 17.52 23.73 -15.31
N LYS A 111 18.60 24.12 -15.98
CA LYS A 111 19.59 24.97 -15.32
C LYS A 111 18.97 26.32 -15.02
N ILE A 112 19.37 26.91 -13.90
CA ILE A 112 18.84 28.20 -13.48
C ILE A 112 19.17 29.29 -14.50
N GLU A 113 20.39 29.30 -15.04
CA GLU A 113 20.80 30.23 -16.11
C GLU A 113 19.82 30.21 -17.31
N ASP A 114 19.33 29.03 -17.69
CA ASP A 114 18.42 28.87 -18.82
C ASP A 114 17.00 29.37 -18.48
N ILE A 115 16.55 29.14 -17.24
CA ILE A 115 15.24 29.64 -16.77
C ILE A 115 15.23 31.16 -16.83
N VAL A 116 16.29 31.80 -16.35
CA VAL A 116 16.42 33.27 -16.31
C VAL A 116 16.50 33.84 -17.71
N LYS A 117 17.41 33.31 -18.54
CA LYS A 117 17.66 33.80 -19.89
C LYS A 117 16.44 33.67 -20.79
N ASN A 118 15.75 32.53 -20.72
CA ASN A 118 14.67 32.20 -21.65
C ASN A 118 13.27 32.41 -21.04
N LYS A 119 13.18 32.88 -19.79
CA LYS A 119 11.91 33.07 -19.06
C LYS A 119 11.04 31.81 -19.06
N ILE A 120 11.66 30.66 -18.77
CA ILE A 120 11.00 29.34 -18.86
C ILE A 120 9.81 29.28 -17.89
N LYS A 121 8.64 28.94 -18.43
CA LYS A 121 7.46 28.54 -17.66
C LYS A 121 7.34 27.03 -17.72
N VAL A 122 7.40 26.37 -16.59
CA VAL A 122 7.41 24.91 -16.54
C VAL A 122 5.98 24.38 -16.60
N ASN A 123 5.71 23.48 -17.54
CA ASN A 123 4.46 22.72 -17.61
C ASN A 123 4.77 21.23 -17.47
N LEU A 124 4.54 20.68 -16.28
CA LEU A 124 4.86 19.30 -15.95
C LEU A 124 3.87 18.35 -16.61
N LYS A 125 4.39 17.41 -17.43
CA LYS A 125 3.58 16.44 -18.16
C LYS A 125 3.39 15.16 -17.34
N ARG A 126 2.17 14.64 -17.33
CA ARG A 126 1.88 13.33 -16.73
C ARG A 126 2.72 12.25 -17.40
N SER A 127 3.28 11.34 -16.61
CA SER A 127 3.96 10.17 -17.15
C SER A 127 2.95 9.25 -17.83
N PRO A 128 3.35 8.51 -18.89
CA PRO A 128 2.53 7.43 -19.43
C PRO A 128 2.10 6.47 -18.31
N CYS A 129 0.82 6.11 -18.29
CA CYS A 129 0.22 5.26 -17.27
C CYS A 129 -0.87 4.38 -17.89
N ILE A 130 -1.20 3.30 -17.20
CA ILE A 130 -2.29 2.39 -17.57
C ILE A 130 -3.61 3.05 -17.12
N PRO A 131 -4.57 3.31 -18.02
CA PRO A 131 -5.86 3.86 -17.63
C PRO A 131 -6.61 2.85 -16.74
N ASN A 132 -7.38 3.35 -15.79
CA ASN A 132 -8.25 2.49 -15.00
C ASN A 132 -9.35 1.93 -15.92
N LYS A 133 -9.63 0.64 -15.81
CA LYS A 133 -10.76 0.03 -16.50
C LYS A 133 -12.05 0.54 -15.85
N GLU A 134 -12.93 1.13 -16.64
CA GLU A 134 -14.26 1.51 -16.18
C GLU A 134 -15.16 0.28 -16.18
N CYS A 135 -15.93 0.10 -15.11
CA CYS A 135 -16.95 -0.93 -15.00
C CYS A 135 -18.17 -0.35 -14.29
N ASN A 136 -19.29 -0.27 -15.02
CA ASN A 136 -20.55 0.30 -14.53
C ASN A 136 -21.49 -0.77 -13.96
N GLN A 137 -20.95 -1.93 -13.57
CA GLN A 137 -21.74 -3.00 -12.96
C GLN A 137 -21.74 -2.85 -11.44
N ASP A 138 -22.90 -2.55 -10.87
CA ASP A 138 -23.07 -2.48 -9.42
C ASP A 138 -23.15 -3.87 -8.78
N LYS A 139 -23.52 -4.89 -9.56
CA LYS A 139 -23.67 -6.28 -9.13
C LYS A 139 -22.89 -7.20 -10.07
N PRO A 140 -22.31 -8.29 -9.53
CA PRO A 140 -21.58 -9.22 -10.37
C PRO A 140 -22.56 -9.99 -11.26
N SER A 141 -22.10 -10.33 -12.46
CA SER A 141 -22.86 -11.16 -13.40
C SER A 141 -22.92 -12.63 -12.97
N LYS A 142 -21.90 -13.10 -12.25
CA LYS A 142 -21.80 -14.40 -11.60
C LYS A 142 -21.10 -14.27 -10.26
N LEU A 143 -21.46 -15.13 -9.31
CA LEU A 143 -20.89 -15.18 -7.97
C LEU A 143 -20.34 -16.58 -7.70
N TYR A 144 -19.03 -16.70 -7.71
CA TYR A 144 -18.33 -17.93 -7.35
C TYR A 144 -18.02 -17.91 -5.85
N ILE A 145 -18.63 -18.83 -5.11
CA ILE A 145 -18.31 -19.08 -3.70
C ILE A 145 -17.70 -20.46 -3.59
N PHE A 146 -16.46 -20.54 -3.11
CA PHE A 146 -15.74 -21.80 -3.03
C PHE A 146 -14.73 -21.81 -1.89
N ILE A 147 -14.35 -23.01 -1.48
CA ILE A 147 -13.14 -23.23 -0.69
C ILE A 147 -11.97 -23.36 -1.64
N GLY A 148 -11.04 -22.42 -1.54
CA GLY A 148 -9.83 -22.39 -2.33
C GLY A 148 -8.62 -22.77 -1.49
N LYS A 149 -7.74 -23.61 -2.07
CA LYS A 149 -6.36 -23.80 -1.59
C LYS A 149 -5.44 -22.85 -2.33
N LYS A 150 -4.72 -22.00 -1.59
CA LYS A 150 -3.80 -21.00 -2.14
C LYS A 150 -2.69 -21.66 -2.94
N ILE A 151 -2.51 -21.23 -4.19
CA ILE A 151 -1.36 -21.56 -5.03
C ILE A 151 -0.36 -20.41 -4.92
N ASN A 152 -0.80 -19.18 -5.25
CA ASN A 152 0.04 -18.00 -5.24
C ASN A 152 -0.77 -16.73 -4.98
N VAL A 153 -0.20 -15.77 -4.25
CA VAL A 153 -0.74 -14.42 -4.11
C VAL A 153 0.42 -13.44 -4.21
N SER A 154 0.35 -12.53 -5.18
CA SER A 154 1.39 -11.53 -5.42
C SER A 154 0.80 -10.13 -5.48
N SER A 155 1.49 -9.16 -4.88
CA SER A 155 1.14 -7.74 -4.99
C SER A 155 1.34 -7.23 -6.42
N VAL A 156 0.43 -6.38 -6.88
CA VAL A 156 0.53 -5.69 -8.17
C VAL A 156 1.14 -4.30 -7.94
N ASP A 157 2.08 -3.90 -8.80
CA ASP A 157 2.64 -2.55 -8.79
C ASP A 157 1.62 -1.54 -9.35
N THR A 158 0.85 -0.95 -8.43
CA THR A 158 -0.19 0.02 -8.79
C THR A 158 0.36 1.39 -9.20
N SER A 159 1.68 1.64 -9.07
CA SER A 159 2.29 2.92 -9.44
C SER A 159 2.22 3.23 -10.95
N LYS A 160 1.98 2.19 -11.77
CA LYS A 160 1.84 2.28 -13.22
C LYS A 160 0.46 2.75 -13.67
N TYR A 161 -0.55 2.72 -12.80
CA TYR A 161 -1.90 3.16 -13.16
C TYR A 161 -2.09 4.67 -13.08
N CYS A 162 -3.00 5.18 -13.89
CA CYS A 162 -3.32 6.59 -13.90
C CYS A 162 -4.03 7.00 -12.61
N GLY A 163 -5.05 6.28 -12.16
CA GLY A 163 -5.83 6.63 -10.97
C GLY A 163 -5.04 6.48 -9.67
N GLU A 164 -5.33 7.32 -8.67
CA GLU A 164 -4.83 7.09 -7.31
C GLU A 164 -5.54 5.85 -6.74
N MET A 165 -4.76 4.86 -6.30
CA MET A 165 -5.28 3.66 -5.66
C MET A 165 -4.94 3.75 -4.17
N MET A 166 -5.98 3.77 -3.35
CA MET A 166 -5.87 3.72 -1.88
C MET A 166 -5.71 2.28 -1.39
N ASP A 167 -6.28 1.33 -2.13
CA ASP A 167 -6.16 -0.09 -1.87
C ASP A 167 -4.88 -0.65 -2.52
N SER A 168 -4.28 -1.63 -1.84
CA SER A 168 -3.28 -2.51 -2.43
C SER A 168 -3.99 -3.53 -3.31
N GLU A 169 -3.48 -3.74 -4.52
CA GLU A 169 -4.00 -4.73 -5.47
C GLU A 169 -3.16 -6.02 -5.40
N TYR A 170 -3.85 -7.16 -5.45
CA TYR A 170 -3.25 -8.48 -5.45
C TYR A 170 -3.79 -9.31 -6.60
N LYS A 171 -2.90 -10.04 -7.26
CA LYS A 171 -3.26 -11.16 -8.13
C LYS A 171 -3.21 -12.43 -7.31
N ALA A 172 -4.34 -13.10 -7.19
CA ALA A 172 -4.52 -14.30 -6.39
C ALA A 172 -4.86 -15.50 -7.27
N GLU A 173 -4.22 -16.63 -7.00
CA GLU A 173 -4.36 -17.90 -7.72
C GLU A 173 -4.62 -19.01 -6.72
N TYR A 174 -5.74 -19.71 -6.91
CA TYR A 174 -6.25 -20.71 -5.98
C TYR A 174 -6.74 -21.94 -6.73
N LYS A 175 -6.51 -23.11 -6.15
CA LYS A 175 -7.16 -24.36 -6.55
C LYS A 175 -8.52 -24.47 -5.86
N ILE A 176 -9.56 -24.76 -6.61
CA ILE A 176 -10.92 -24.98 -6.10
C ILE A 176 -11.01 -26.38 -5.50
N GLU A 177 -11.37 -26.46 -4.22
CA GLU A 177 -11.52 -27.72 -3.46
C GLU A 177 -12.99 -28.09 -3.25
N GLN A 178 -13.89 -27.10 -3.13
CA GLN A 178 -15.34 -27.31 -2.99
C GLN A 178 -16.11 -26.03 -3.37
N GLU A 179 -17.15 -26.15 -4.18
CA GLU A 179 -17.99 -25.03 -4.65
C GLU A 179 -19.32 -24.98 -3.88
N PHE A 180 -19.92 -23.79 -3.76
CA PHE A 180 -21.19 -23.55 -3.06
C PHE A 180 -22.20 -22.72 -3.86
N GLU A 181 -21.78 -22.07 -4.95
CA GLU A 181 -22.63 -21.26 -5.83
C GLU A 181 -22.35 -21.57 -7.31
N ASP A 182 -22.19 -20.55 -8.16
CA ASP A 182 -21.92 -20.71 -9.56
C ASP A 182 -20.68 -21.58 -9.77
N HIS A 183 -20.80 -22.53 -10.69
CA HIS A 183 -19.72 -23.44 -11.06
C HIS A 183 -18.68 -22.71 -11.91
N TYR A 184 -17.40 -22.86 -11.56
CA TYR A 184 -16.27 -22.41 -12.36
C TYR A 184 -15.73 -23.57 -13.20
N PRO A 185 -15.55 -23.40 -14.52
CA PRO A 185 -15.26 -24.51 -15.43
C PRO A 185 -13.88 -25.17 -15.19
N GLU A 186 -12.94 -24.43 -14.63
CA GLU A 186 -11.57 -24.90 -14.37
C GLU A 186 -11.37 -25.25 -12.89
N LYS A 187 -10.35 -26.06 -12.61
CA LYS A 187 -9.98 -26.41 -11.23
C LYS A 187 -9.21 -25.32 -10.50
N GLU A 188 -8.67 -24.36 -11.24
CA GLU A 188 -7.84 -23.28 -10.74
C GLU A 188 -8.42 -21.96 -11.20
N ILE A 189 -8.49 -20.99 -10.29
CA ILE A 189 -9.09 -19.68 -10.53
C ILE A 189 -8.09 -18.59 -10.18
N ILE A 190 -7.99 -17.61 -11.09
CA ILE A 190 -7.17 -16.42 -10.94
C ILE A 190 -8.09 -15.21 -10.84
N PHE A 191 -7.93 -14.42 -9.79
CA PHE A 191 -8.76 -13.25 -9.56
C PHE A 191 -7.93 -12.09 -8.98
N THR A 192 -8.50 -10.89 -9.08
CA THR A 192 -7.97 -9.67 -8.48
C THR A 192 -8.61 -9.45 -7.12
N ALA A 193 -7.79 -9.09 -6.12
CA ALA A 193 -8.26 -8.72 -4.80
C ALA A 193 -7.71 -7.34 -4.42
N TYR A 194 -8.50 -6.60 -3.65
CA TYR A 194 -8.16 -5.26 -3.17
C TYR A 194 -8.23 -5.22 -1.64
N ASP A 195 -7.19 -4.67 -1.01
CA ASP A 195 -7.10 -4.56 0.45
C ASP A 195 -6.69 -3.15 0.89
N HIS A 196 -7.37 -2.60 1.89
CA HIS A 196 -7.03 -1.29 2.45
C HIS A 196 -6.32 -1.42 3.80
N ASN A 197 -5.07 -1.85 3.78
CA ASN A 197 -4.23 -1.96 4.98
C ASN A 197 -4.88 -2.79 6.09
N SER A 198 -5.48 -3.93 5.73
CA SER A 198 -6.08 -4.83 6.71
C SER A 198 -5.01 -5.32 7.69
N LYS A 199 -5.45 -5.56 8.93
CA LYS A 199 -4.61 -6.25 9.91
C LYS A 199 -4.33 -7.67 9.41
N TYR A 200 -3.23 -8.26 9.90
CA TYR A 200 -2.75 -9.58 9.48
C TYR A 200 -3.87 -10.64 9.44
N GLU A 201 -4.76 -10.68 10.44
CA GLU A 201 -5.85 -11.64 10.55
C GLU A 201 -6.98 -11.44 9.51
N TYR A 202 -7.09 -10.26 8.94
CA TYR A 202 -8.11 -9.92 7.94
C TYR A 202 -7.54 -9.91 6.51
N MET A 203 -6.33 -10.46 6.33
CA MET A 203 -5.71 -10.62 5.02
C MET A 203 -5.79 -12.09 4.58
N PHE A 204 -6.64 -12.37 3.59
CA PHE A 204 -6.86 -13.72 3.07
C PHE A 204 -5.57 -14.42 2.62
N GLN A 205 -4.58 -13.64 2.12
CA GLN A 205 -3.29 -14.14 1.65
C GLN A 205 -2.46 -14.87 2.72
N HIS A 206 -2.76 -14.68 4.02
CA HIS A 206 -2.03 -15.34 5.11
C HIS A 206 -2.52 -16.76 5.40
N TYR A 207 -3.67 -17.14 4.84
CA TYR A 207 -4.27 -18.45 5.05
C TYR A 207 -3.96 -19.38 3.87
N GLU A 208 -3.79 -20.67 4.15
CA GLU A 208 -3.59 -21.69 3.11
C GLU A 208 -4.91 -22.00 2.41
N ASN A 209 -5.99 -22.15 3.18
CA ASN A 209 -7.32 -22.45 2.67
C ASN A 209 -8.32 -21.39 3.14
N VAL A 210 -9.15 -20.90 2.22
CA VAL A 210 -10.17 -19.89 2.51
C VAL A 210 -11.48 -20.26 1.83
N LEU A 211 -12.59 -20.03 2.51
CA LEU A 211 -13.89 -19.85 1.85
C LEU A 211 -13.92 -18.41 1.35
N ILE A 212 -14.04 -18.21 0.04
CA ILE A 212 -13.91 -16.89 -0.60
C ILE A 212 -15.01 -16.64 -1.61
N PHE A 213 -15.32 -15.35 -1.83
CA PHE A 213 -16.44 -14.87 -2.61
C PHE A 213 -15.92 -14.02 -3.77
N ILE A 214 -16.06 -14.50 -5.00
CA ILE A 214 -15.54 -13.87 -6.20
C ILE A 214 -16.70 -13.48 -7.11
N GLY A 215 -16.81 -12.19 -7.42
CA GLY A 215 -17.79 -11.66 -8.37
C GLY A 215 -17.17 -11.44 -9.75
N GLU A 216 -17.92 -11.73 -10.80
CA GLU A 216 -17.54 -11.42 -12.18
C GLU A 216 -18.08 -10.05 -12.60
N TYR A 217 -17.18 -9.08 -12.72
CA TYR A 217 -17.47 -7.69 -13.07
C TYR A 217 -16.80 -7.30 -14.38
N CYS A 218 -17.58 -7.00 -15.41
CA CYS A 218 -17.11 -6.59 -16.73
C CYS A 218 -16.04 -7.56 -17.31
N GLY A 219 -16.22 -8.86 -17.07
CA GLY A 219 -15.32 -9.94 -17.46
C GLY A 219 -14.11 -10.16 -16.55
N ASP A 220 -13.93 -9.35 -15.50
CA ASP A 220 -12.88 -9.56 -14.50
C ASP A 220 -13.43 -10.30 -13.29
N LEU A 221 -12.64 -11.24 -12.78
CA LEU A 221 -12.91 -11.94 -11.52
C LEU A 221 -12.33 -11.10 -10.38
N ILE A 222 -13.21 -10.58 -9.52
CA ILE A 222 -12.84 -9.69 -8.42
C ILE A 222 -13.33 -10.27 -7.11
N GLN A 223 -12.45 -10.37 -6.11
CA GLN A 223 -12.85 -10.73 -4.76
C GLN A 223 -13.82 -9.67 -4.20
N LEU A 224 -14.96 -10.11 -3.67
CA LEU A 224 -15.81 -9.24 -2.88
C LEU A 224 -15.04 -8.75 -1.65
N LYS A 225 -14.92 -7.43 -1.52
CA LYS A 225 -14.01 -6.78 -0.57
C LYS A 225 -14.25 -7.30 0.86
N TYR A 226 -13.18 -7.83 1.46
CA TYR A 226 -13.13 -8.42 2.81
C TYR A 226 -14.03 -9.64 3.04
N GLN A 227 -14.66 -10.19 2.00
CA GLN A 227 -15.49 -11.38 2.13
C GLN A 227 -14.62 -12.61 1.97
N PHE A 228 -14.18 -13.17 3.10
CA PHE A 228 -13.57 -14.49 3.18
C PHE A 228 -13.68 -15.05 4.60
N PHE A 229 -13.51 -16.37 4.74
CA PHE A 229 -13.34 -17.03 6.02
C PHE A 229 -12.12 -17.97 5.96
N PRO A 230 -11.21 -17.94 6.95
CA PRO A 230 -10.16 -18.95 7.04
C PRO A 230 -10.80 -20.29 7.41
N VAL A 231 -10.59 -21.31 6.57
CA VAL A 231 -11.21 -22.62 6.79
C VAL A 231 -10.16 -23.70 6.96
N TYR A 232 -10.52 -24.69 7.78
CA TYR A 232 -9.66 -25.81 8.12
C TYR A 232 -10.45 -27.10 8.03
N LYS A 233 -9.76 -28.19 7.70
CA LYS A 233 -10.35 -29.52 7.74
C LYS A 233 -10.71 -29.90 9.17
N THR A 234 -11.87 -30.50 9.32
CA THR A 234 -12.34 -31.14 10.54
C THR A 234 -11.98 -32.63 10.51
N LYS A 235 -12.04 -33.31 11.66
CA LYS A 235 -11.76 -34.74 11.75
C LYS A 235 -12.69 -35.62 10.90
N ASN A 236 -13.88 -35.14 10.57
CA ASN A 236 -14.82 -35.83 9.67
C ASN A 236 -14.65 -35.43 8.19
N GLY A 237 -13.59 -34.71 7.84
CA GLY A 237 -13.25 -34.35 6.46
C GLY A 237 -14.02 -33.15 5.89
N ARG A 238 -14.90 -32.51 6.66
CA ARG A 238 -15.59 -31.27 6.28
C ARG A 238 -14.67 -30.06 6.47
N TRP A 239 -15.13 -28.89 6.02
CA TRP A 239 -14.44 -27.62 6.19
C TRP A 239 -15.20 -26.73 7.15
N ALA A 240 -14.48 -26.07 8.06
CA ALA A 240 -15.04 -25.16 9.03
C ALA A 240 -14.10 -24.00 9.36
N SER A 241 -14.67 -22.86 9.76
CA SER A 241 -13.91 -21.76 10.35
C SER A 241 -14.08 -21.80 11.87
N PRO A 242 -13.00 -21.64 12.65
CA PRO A 242 -13.07 -21.25 14.05
C PRO A 242 -13.90 -19.96 14.22
N VAL A 243 -14.43 -19.75 15.42
CA VAL A 243 -15.16 -18.52 15.73
C VAL A 243 -14.20 -17.32 15.68
N ASP A 244 -14.50 -16.36 14.82
CA ASP A 244 -13.93 -15.02 14.86
C ASP A 244 -14.69 -14.20 15.90
N THR A 245 -14.08 -13.99 17.06
CA THR A 245 -14.70 -13.29 18.19
C THR A 245 -14.94 -11.82 17.93
N TYR A 246 -14.18 -11.20 17.01
CA TYR A 246 -14.38 -9.82 16.61
C TYR A 246 -15.62 -9.70 15.71
N MET A 247 -15.81 -10.65 14.81
CA MET A 247 -16.94 -10.65 13.88
C MET A 247 -18.23 -11.22 14.48
N GLU A 248 -18.14 -12.06 15.51
CA GLU A 248 -19.30 -12.74 16.13
C GLU A 248 -20.45 -11.79 16.53
N PRO A 249 -20.23 -10.61 17.14
CA PRO A 249 -21.31 -9.69 17.49
C PRO A 249 -22.10 -9.15 16.28
N TYR A 250 -21.53 -9.21 15.07
CA TYR A 250 -22.14 -8.71 13.84
C TYR A 250 -23.00 -9.75 13.13
N TYR A 251 -22.78 -11.04 13.38
CA TYR A 251 -23.48 -12.11 12.65
C TYR A 251 -24.96 -12.25 13.02
N LYS A 252 -25.36 -11.87 14.25
CA LYS A 252 -26.76 -11.74 14.73
C LYS A 252 -27.76 -12.74 14.09
N SER A 253 -27.39 -14.02 14.03
CA SER A 253 -28.20 -15.10 13.46
C SER A 253 -28.40 -16.19 14.51
N ASP A 254 -29.66 -16.48 14.81
CA ASP A 254 -30.04 -17.55 15.74
C ASP A 254 -29.95 -18.94 15.09
N GLN A 255 -29.99 -18.98 13.75
CA GLN A 255 -29.97 -20.23 12.97
C GLN A 255 -28.55 -20.75 12.75
N PHE A 256 -27.60 -19.87 12.44
CA PHE A 256 -26.23 -20.25 12.10
C PHE A 256 -25.29 -19.89 13.26
N THR A 257 -25.57 -20.44 14.45
CA THR A 257 -24.71 -20.26 15.64
C THR A 257 -23.50 -21.21 15.60
N PRO A 258 -22.38 -20.87 16.28
CA PRO A 258 -21.24 -21.77 16.35
C PRO A 258 -21.61 -23.08 17.04
N VAL A 259 -21.07 -24.19 16.52
CA VAL A 259 -21.24 -25.53 17.10
C VAL A 259 -19.90 -26.10 17.53
N ASN A 260 -19.94 -27.15 18.37
CA ASN A 260 -18.73 -27.89 18.71
C ASN A 260 -18.17 -28.57 17.47
N ILE A 261 -16.91 -28.28 17.14
CA ILE A 261 -16.23 -28.82 15.96
C ILE A 261 -14.89 -29.39 16.41
N LEU A 262 -14.67 -30.66 16.07
CA LEU A 262 -13.37 -31.30 16.19
C LEU A 262 -12.55 -30.97 14.94
N PHE A 263 -11.76 -29.90 15.03
CA PHE A 263 -10.78 -29.56 14.01
C PHE A 263 -9.67 -30.62 13.94
N ASP A 264 -9.01 -30.69 12.78
CA ASP A 264 -7.75 -31.41 12.67
C ASP A 264 -6.75 -30.89 13.74
N LYS A 265 -5.95 -31.79 14.33
CA LYS A 265 -5.03 -31.44 15.43
C LYS A 265 -3.94 -30.44 15.02
N SER A 266 -3.71 -30.29 13.72
CA SER A 266 -2.78 -29.30 13.16
C SER A 266 -3.26 -27.85 13.29
N VAL A 267 -4.54 -27.62 13.58
CA VAL A 267 -5.11 -26.27 13.71
C VAL A 267 -4.85 -25.72 15.11
N THR A 268 -3.78 -24.94 15.26
CA THR A 268 -3.43 -24.26 16.51
C THR A 268 -2.94 -22.85 16.25
N PHE A 269 -3.31 -21.91 17.12
CA PHE A 269 -2.85 -20.51 17.06
C PHE A 269 -1.87 -20.24 18.20
N ASP A 270 -0.71 -19.67 17.88
CA ASP A 270 0.25 -19.27 18.89
C ASP A 270 -0.31 -18.04 19.64
N VAL A 271 -0.55 -18.19 20.95
CA VAL A 271 -1.05 -17.07 21.79
C VAL A 271 0.00 -15.97 21.93
N LEU A 272 1.30 -16.30 21.71
CA LEU A 272 2.43 -15.46 22.11
C LEU A 272 3.25 -14.89 20.93
N LYS A 273 2.81 -15.05 19.68
CA LYS A 273 3.65 -14.70 18.50
C LYS A 273 3.90 -13.21 18.32
N THR A 274 3.11 -12.34 18.95
CA THR A 274 3.13 -10.89 18.68
C THR A 274 4.07 -10.08 19.58
N THR A 275 4.57 -10.67 20.67
CA THR A 275 5.43 -9.97 21.64
C THR A 275 6.50 -10.91 22.19
N LYS A 276 7.78 -10.53 22.11
CA LYS A 276 8.84 -11.23 22.86
C LYS A 276 8.58 -10.97 24.35
N ASN A 277 8.14 -11.99 25.08
CA ASN A 277 7.76 -11.97 26.51
C ASN A 277 6.53 -11.08 26.80
N PRO A 278 5.31 -11.51 26.45
CA PRO A 278 4.10 -10.80 26.86
C PRO A 278 3.95 -10.79 28.38
N SER A 279 3.39 -9.71 28.93
CA SER A 279 2.99 -9.67 30.34
C SER A 279 1.78 -10.60 30.59
N ASP A 280 1.59 -11.01 31.84
CA ASP A 280 0.42 -11.81 32.24
C ASP A 280 -0.90 -11.11 31.87
N GLU A 281 -0.96 -9.78 31.97
CA GLU A 281 -2.11 -8.99 31.57
C GLU A 281 -2.40 -9.11 30.05
N GLN A 282 -1.37 -9.08 29.21
CA GLN A 282 -1.55 -9.23 27.76
C GLN A 282 -2.04 -10.63 27.40
N ILE A 283 -1.56 -11.65 28.09
CA ILE A 283 -2.03 -13.03 27.94
C ILE A 283 -3.52 -13.09 28.30
N GLU A 284 -3.92 -12.57 29.45
CA GLU A 284 -5.32 -12.58 29.89
C GLU A 284 -6.24 -11.79 28.94
N GLN A 285 -5.79 -10.66 28.38
CA GLN A 285 -6.54 -9.94 27.36
C GLN A 285 -6.72 -10.78 26.09
N LEU A 286 -5.68 -11.48 25.63
CA LEU A 286 -5.79 -12.37 24.47
C LEU A 286 -6.77 -13.51 24.72
N LYS A 287 -6.71 -14.15 25.90
CA LYS A 287 -7.69 -15.18 26.29
C LYS A 287 -9.09 -14.60 26.29
N LYS A 288 -9.30 -13.42 26.85
CA LYS A 288 -10.64 -12.83 26.98
C LYS A 288 -11.24 -12.42 25.64
N PHE A 289 -10.46 -11.77 24.78
CA PHE A 289 -11.00 -11.10 23.59
C PHE A 289 -10.74 -11.85 22.28
N LYS A 290 -9.60 -12.55 22.15
CA LYS A 290 -9.21 -13.23 20.91
C LYS A 290 -9.46 -14.75 20.96
N PHE A 291 -9.19 -15.37 22.12
CA PHE A 291 -9.26 -16.82 22.30
C PHE A 291 -10.08 -17.22 23.55
N PRO A 292 -11.35 -16.80 23.66
CA PRO A 292 -12.18 -17.08 24.83
C PRO A 292 -12.37 -18.59 25.01
N GLU A 293 -12.34 -19.04 26.27
CA GLU A 293 -12.45 -20.45 26.64
C GLU A 293 -13.74 -21.12 26.13
N LYS A 294 -14.78 -20.32 25.88
CA LYS A 294 -16.02 -20.78 25.24
C LYS A 294 -15.77 -21.37 23.84
N TYR A 295 -14.82 -20.82 23.08
CA TYR A 295 -14.56 -21.21 21.69
C TYR A 295 -13.19 -21.87 21.48
N PHE A 296 -12.29 -21.73 22.45
CA PHE A 296 -10.91 -22.23 22.37
C PHE A 296 -10.51 -22.96 23.63
N LYS A 297 -9.71 -24.01 23.46
CA LYS A 297 -8.97 -24.66 24.55
C LYS A 297 -7.54 -24.15 24.51
N ILE A 298 -7.00 -23.69 25.64
CA ILE A 298 -5.64 -23.15 25.72
C ILE A 298 -4.73 -24.16 26.40
N GLU A 299 -3.73 -24.65 25.68
CA GLU A 299 -2.76 -25.63 26.18
C GLU A 299 -1.36 -25.31 25.65
N ASN A 300 -0.36 -25.33 26.53
CA ASN A 300 1.06 -25.15 26.15
C ASN A 300 1.33 -23.89 25.30
N GLY A 301 0.68 -22.76 25.63
CA GLY A 301 0.83 -21.50 24.91
C GLY A 301 0.14 -21.43 23.55
N LYS A 302 -0.72 -22.42 23.23
CA LYS A 302 -1.48 -22.49 21.99
C LYS A 302 -2.98 -22.44 22.25
N ALA A 303 -3.70 -21.72 21.40
CA ALA A 303 -5.16 -21.76 21.34
C ALA A 303 -5.60 -22.79 20.30
N ILE A 304 -6.40 -23.75 20.74
CA ILE A 304 -6.93 -24.85 19.94
C ILE A 304 -8.43 -24.60 19.79
N PRO A 305 -8.96 -24.42 18.57
CA PRO A 305 -10.38 -24.16 18.39
C PRO A 305 -11.20 -25.40 18.75
N ILE A 306 -12.27 -25.20 19.53
CA ILE A 306 -13.23 -26.25 19.93
C ILE A 306 -14.64 -25.98 19.40
N MET A 307 -14.90 -24.76 18.91
CA MET A 307 -16.13 -24.38 18.25
C MET A 307 -15.87 -23.63 16.94
N GLY A 308 -16.85 -23.69 16.04
CA GLY A 308 -16.78 -22.98 14.77
C GLY A 308 -18.08 -23.12 13.98
N ARG A 309 -18.02 -22.75 12.70
CA ARG A 309 -19.11 -22.93 11.74
C ARG A 309 -18.60 -23.68 10.52
N TYR A 310 -19.40 -24.62 10.03
CA TYR A 310 -19.09 -25.30 8.77
C TYR A 310 -19.23 -24.35 7.60
N ALA A 311 -18.48 -24.60 6.53
CA ALA A 311 -18.47 -23.75 5.34
C ALA A 311 -19.86 -23.57 4.73
N GLU A 312 -20.68 -24.63 4.68
CA GLU A 312 -22.06 -24.55 4.16
C GLU A 312 -22.91 -23.55 4.95
N ASP A 313 -22.74 -23.49 6.27
CA ASP A 313 -23.49 -22.60 7.15
C ASP A 313 -22.95 -21.17 7.07
N LEU A 314 -21.64 -20.99 6.89
CA LEU A 314 -21.02 -19.68 6.65
C LEU A 314 -21.54 -19.04 5.37
N VAL A 315 -21.73 -19.81 4.30
CA VAL A 315 -22.32 -19.29 3.04
C VAL A 315 -23.76 -18.82 3.27
N LYS A 316 -24.57 -19.60 3.98
CA LYS A 316 -25.96 -19.21 4.29
C LYS A 316 -26.03 -17.99 5.21
N LEU A 317 -25.17 -17.94 6.23
CA LEU A 317 -25.04 -16.78 7.12
C LEU A 317 -24.65 -15.52 6.35
N TRP A 318 -23.68 -15.63 5.43
CA TRP A 318 -23.26 -14.51 4.59
C TRP A 318 -24.42 -13.99 3.73
N LYS A 319 -25.22 -14.88 3.13
CA LYS A 319 -26.42 -14.48 2.37
C LYS A 319 -27.44 -13.75 3.25
N GLU A 320 -27.74 -14.30 4.44
CA GLU A 320 -28.68 -13.69 5.39
C GLU A 320 -28.27 -12.26 5.76
N ILE A 321 -26.98 -12.04 6.05
CA ILE A 321 -26.44 -10.72 6.39
C ILE A 321 -26.45 -9.80 5.17
N SER A 322 -26.06 -10.31 4.01
CA SER A 322 -25.98 -9.52 2.77
C SER A 322 -27.36 -9.07 2.28
N GLU A 323 -28.41 -9.84 2.56
CA GLU A 323 -29.80 -9.46 2.26
C GLU A 323 -30.35 -8.42 3.23
N LYS A 324 -30.06 -8.55 4.54
CA LYS A 324 -30.51 -7.59 5.56
C LYS A 324 -29.89 -6.19 5.40
N ASN A 325 -28.73 -6.10 4.74
CA ASN A 325 -28.01 -4.86 4.51
C ASN A 325 -28.31 -4.20 3.14
N LYS A 326 -29.18 -4.79 2.32
CA LYS A 326 -29.77 -4.15 1.14
C LYS A 326 -30.95 -3.28 1.56
#